data_AF-Q46YP5-F1
#
_entry.id   AF-Q46YP5-F1
#
_cell.length_a   1.000
_cell.length_b   1.000
_cell.length_c   1.000
_cell.angle_alpha   90.00
_cell.angle_beta   90.00
_cell.angle_gamma   90.00
#
_symmetry.space_group_name_H-M   'P 1'
#
loop_
_entity.id
_entity.type
_entity.pdbx_description
1 polymer ?
#
loop_
_entity_poly.entity_id
_entity_poly.type
_entity_poly.pdbx_seq_one_letter_code
_entity_poly.pdbx_strand_id
1 'polypeptide(L)'
;MTATATLEKMRAPAAREAAPVVTMGFGSSQSFELMQRAANLLASSTLVPAAYRKVIEKLDKYGNVKESRENPNALANAVVALNMAQRMGADPLMVMQNLYIVEGRPSWSSQWIIAAVNGCGRFSPLRFDIKELGRKTVERTETFWENNQRQTRTMKVDILDKVCVAWAIERETGERIESPAVSIEMAVKEGWYTKNGSKWQTMDEVMLRYRTASFFGKLYAPELLMGLQSVEEAQDIIDLHPDGSYTVATASVDELRGATRAATSQPADVVQRQADTSVVGDRDADPTDAGDGDQQGDLMPPDDDRGDQGAADVRTFQEVNRELLSAQSAEDLDFARSLIKQVPDEKEKATLNQVASRRMRELSPPDEPAAQPQRRARAPINAD
;
A
#
# COMPACT_ATOMS: atom_id res chain seq x y z
N MET A 1 -6.21 64.92 -21.83
CA MET A 1 -5.78 65.07 -20.42
C MET A 1 -4.84 63.94 -20.10
N THR A 2 -3.55 64.23 -20.03
CA THR A 2 -2.46 63.28 -19.80
C THR A 2 -2.32 63.03 -18.30
N ALA A 3 -2.47 61.77 -17.88
CA ALA A 3 -2.28 61.38 -16.48
C ALA A 3 -0.79 61.40 -16.15
N THR A 4 -0.34 62.41 -15.42
CA THR A 4 1.01 62.47 -14.85
C THR A 4 1.09 61.49 -13.67
N ALA A 5 1.73 60.34 -13.88
CA ALA A 5 2.09 59.45 -12.78
C ALA A 5 3.27 60.07 -12.01
N THR A 6 3.04 60.42 -10.75
CA THR A 6 4.03 61.02 -9.86
C THR A 6 5.15 60.02 -9.55
N LEU A 7 6.41 60.46 -9.61
CA LEU A 7 7.64 59.66 -9.39
C LEU A 7 7.67 58.95 -8.02
N GLU A 8 6.91 59.43 -7.03
CA GLU A 8 6.68 58.77 -5.74
C GLU A 8 5.98 57.41 -5.85
N LYS A 9 5.01 57.26 -6.79
CA LYS A 9 4.28 55.99 -6.98
C LYS A 9 5.13 54.89 -7.63
N MET A 10 6.27 55.25 -8.25
CA MET A 10 7.22 54.28 -8.82
C MET A 10 8.32 53.86 -7.83
N ARG A 11 8.45 54.54 -6.69
CA ARG A 11 9.51 54.28 -5.69
C ARG A 11 9.02 53.55 -4.45
N ALA A 12 7.70 53.48 -4.23
CA ALA A 12 7.13 52.57 -3.24
C ALA A 12 7.31 51.13 -3.75
N PRO A 13 7.86 50.20 -2.95
CA PRO A 13 7.78 48.79 -3.31
C PRO A 13 6.30 48.47 -3.49
N ALA A 14 5.90 48.03 -4.68
CA ALA A 14 4.56 47.54 -4.89
C ALA A 14 4.27 46.56 -3.75
N ALA A 15 3.27 46.86 -2.92
CA ALA A 15 2.84 45.95 -1.88
C ALA A 15 2.59 44.63 -2.61
N ARG A 16 3.47 43.64 -2.40
CA ARG A 16 3.27 42.31 -2.94
C ARG A 16 1.99 41.84 -2.30
N GLU A 17 0.91 41.85 -3.08
CA GLU A 17 -0.33 41.20 -2.71
C GLU A 17 0.07 39.79 -2.26
N ALA A 18 -0.25 39.46 -1.01
CA ALA A 18 0.16 38.19 -0.43
C ALA A 18 -0.37 37.10 -1.35
N ALA A 19 0.54 36.26 -1.88
CA ALA A 19 0.15 35.17 -2.75
C ALA A 19 -0.93 34.36 -2.03
N PRO A 20 -2.03 33.99 -2.70
CA PRO A 20 -3.11 33.26 -2.06
C PRO A 20 -2.56 31.97 -1.47
N VAL A 21 -2.94 31.67 -0.23
CA VAL A 21 -2.56 30.42 0.43
C VAL A 21 -3.33 29.29 -0.28
N VAL A 22 -2.65 28.58 -1.17
CA VAL A 22 -3.24 27.46 -1.90
C VAL A 22 -3.11 26.20 -1.06
N THR A 23 -4.24 25.66 -0.61
CA THR A 23 -4.32 24.35 0.03
C THR A 23 -4.65 23.27 -1.01
N MET A 24 -4.21 22.03 -0.79
CA MET A 24 -4.60 20.91 -1.64
C MET A 24 -6.13 20.71 -1.55
N GLY A 25 -6.77 20.31 -2.64
CA GLY A 25 -8.19 20.03 -2.63
C GLY A 25 -8.83 20.00 -4.03
N PHE A 26 -10.09 19.63 -4.08
CA PHE A 26 -10.88 19.59 -5.33
C PHE A 26 -11.65 20.88 -5.62
N GLY A 27 -11.67 21.85 -4.69
CA GLY A 27 -12.51 23.05 -4.77
C GLY A 27 -12.03 24.12 -5.76
N SER A 28 -10.77 24.08 -6.20
CA SER A 28 -10.22 25.03 -7.18
C SER A 28 -9.21 24.35 -8.10
N SER A 29 -8.98 24.92 -9.29
CA SER A 29 -7.97 24.41 -10.23
C SER A 29 -6.57 24.41 -9.62
N GLN A 30 -6.21 25.50 -8.94
CA GLN A 30 -4.90 25.66 -8.29
C GLN A 30 -4.70 24.63 -7.16
N SER A 31 -5.73 24.39 -6.36
CA SER A 31 -5.74 23.37 -5.30
C SER A 31 -5.59 21.96 -5.87
N PHE A 32 -6.26 21.67 -6.98
CA PHE A 32 -6.22 20.37 -7.62
C PHE A 32 -4.87 20.12 -8.31
N GLU A 33 -4.29 21.12 -8.98
CA GLU A 33 -2.95 21.04 -9.54
C GLU A 33 -1.87 20.86 -8.47
N LEU A 34 -2.02 21.51 -7.30
CA LEU A 34 -1.12 21.29 -6.17
C LEU A 34 -1.23 19.85 -5.65
N MET A 35 -2.45 19.34 -5.48
CA MET A 35 -2.71 17.96 -5.07
C MET A 35 -2.11 16.95 -6.06
N GLN A 36 -2.29 17.16 -7.36
CA GLN A 36 -1.70 16.30 -8.39
C GLN A 36 -0.17 16.33 -8.37
N ARG A 37 0.45 17.49 -8.11
CA ARG A 37 1.91 17.60 -7.96
C ARG A 37 2.43 16.84 -6.74
N ALA A 38 1.76 16.98 -5.60
CA ALA A 38 2.07 16.24 -4.39
C ALA A 38 1.91 14.72 -4.59
N ALA A 39 0.79 14.29 -5.21
CA ALA A 39 0.54 12.89 -5.54
C ALA A 39 1.61 12.32 -6.47
N ASN A 40 2.03 13.10 -7.48
CA ASN A 40 3.10 12.71 -8.41
C ASN A 40 4.44 12.50 -7.73
N LEU A 41 4.77 13.30 -6.71
CA LEU A 41 5.98 13.14 -5.90
C LEU A 41 5.91 11.86 -5.07
N LEU A 42 4.80 11.66 -4.34
CA LEU A 42 4.61 10.50 -3.46
C LEU A 42 4.59 9.19 -4.25
N ALA A 43 3.96 9.18 -5.43
CA ALA A 43 3.90 8.01 -6.31
C ALA A 43 5.27 7.60 -6.89
N SER A 44 6.28 8.46 -6.80
CA SER A 44 7.67 8.14 -7.17
C SER A 44 8.50 7.60 -5.99
N SER A 45 7.95 7.60 -4.77
CA SER A 45 8.65 7.12 -3.57
C SER A 45 8.58 5.59 -3.44
N THR A 46 9.65 4.99 -2.93
CA THR A 46 9.66 3.57 -2.54
C THR A 46 9.04 3.35 -1.15
N LEU A 47 8.79 4.41 -0.38
CA LEU A 47 8.17 4.34 0.95
C LEU A 47 6.65 4.18 0.89
N VAL A 48 6.04 4.35 -0.29
CA VAL A 48 4.60 4.13 -0.48
C VAL A 48 4.35 2.74 -1.06
N PRO A 49 3.25 2.07 -0.69
CA PRO A 49 2.91 0.74 -1.21
C PRO A 49 2.79 0.69 -2.74
N ALA A 50 2.96 -0.51 -3.31
CA ALA A 50 2.92 -0.74 -4.76
C ALA A 50 1.65 -0.18 -5.46
N ALA A 51 0.51 -0.17 -4.77
CA ALA A 51 -0.74 0.39 -5.28
C ALA A 51 -0.66 1.89 -5.64
N TYR A 52 0.23 2.63 -4.97
CA TYR A 52 0.44 4.07 -5.15
C TYR A 52 1.67 4.39 -6.00
N ARG A 53 2.57 3.42 -6.22
CA ARG A 53 3.81 3.63 -6.98
C ARG A 53 3.54 3.65 -8.48
N LYS A 54 4.19 4.58 -9.19
CA LYS A 54 4.16 4.69 -10.66
C LYS A 54 4.72 3.46 -11.35
N VAL A 55 5.75 2.87 -10.74
CA VAL A 55 6.43 1.69 -11.26
C VAL A 55 6.34 0.59 -10.20
N ILE A 56 5.84 -0.57 -10.60
CA ILE A 56 5.77 -1.77 -9.77
C ILE A 56 6.86 -2.71 -10.26
N GLU A 57 7.87 -2.89 -9.42
CA GLU A 57 8.95 -3.84 -9.65
C GLU A 57 8.64 -5.14 -8.94
N LYS A 58 8.67 -6.25 -9.69
CA LYS A 58 8.59 -7.59 -9.14
C LYS A 58 10.01 -8.07 -8.86
N LEU A 59 10.32 -8.26 -7.59
CA LEU A 59 11.61 -8.79 -7.16
C LEU A 59 11.61 -10.32 -7.28
N ASP A 60 12.76 -10.89 -7.62
CA ASP A 60 13.02 -12.32 -7.53
C ASP A 60 13.34 -12.72 -6.07
N LYS A 61 13.42 -14.02 -5.78
CA LYS A 61 13.79 -14.56 -4.44
C LYS A 61 15.10 -13.97 -3.88
N TYR A 62 15.97 -13.47 -4.76
CA TYR A 62 17.26 -12.88 -4.42
C TYR A 62 17.27 -11.34 -4.38
N GLY A 63 16.10 -10.69 -4.47
CA GLY A 63 15.99 -9.23 -4.42
C GLY A 63 16.36 -8.50 -5.73
N ASN A 64 16.54 -9.23 -6.83
CA ASN A 64 16.81 -8.64 -8.14
C ASN A 64 15.49 -8.29 -8.86
N VAL A 65 15.44 -7.16 -9.56
CA VAL A 65 14.26 -6.76 -10.35
C VAL A 65 14.08 -7.72 -11.53
N LYS A 66 13.02 -8.53 -11.47
CA LYS A 66 12.67 -9.53 -12.49
C LYS A 66 11.76 -8.95 -13.57
N GLU A 67 10.87 -8.05 -13.18
CA GLU A 67 9.88 -7.44 -14.07
C GLU A 67 9.57 -6.04 -13.54
N SER A 68 9.45 -5.07 -14.44
CA SER A 68 9.03 -3.71 -14.10
C SER A 68 7.85 -3.34 -14.98
N ARG A 69 6.77 -2.86 -14.36
CA ARG A 69 5.54 -2.44 -15.05
C ARG A 69 5.06 -1.10 -14.54
N GLU A 70 4.52 -0.30 -15.45
CA GLU A 70 3.87 0.95 -15.10
C GLU A 70 2.49 0.70 -14.49
N ASN A 71 2.17 1.47 -13.45
CA ASN A 71 0.89 1.44 -12.79
C ASN A 71 0.05 2.64 -13.25
N PRO A 72 -0.96 2.42 -14.12
CA PRO A 72 -1.80 3.51 -14.62
C PRO A 72 -2.63 4.18 -13.52
N ASN A 73 -2.90 3.48 -12.42
CA ASN A 73 -3.74 3.96 -11.32
C ASN A 73 -2.96 4.69 -10.23
N ALA A 74 -1.62 4.72 -10.29
CA ALA A 74 -0.77 5.24 -9.22
C ALA A 74 -1.15 6.68 -8.82
N LEU A 75 -1.27 7.58 -9.81
CA LEU A 75 -1.61 8.97 -9.58
C LEU A 75 -3.02 9.12 -8.99
N ALA A 76 -4.01 8.41 -9.54
CA ALA A 76 -5.39 8.45 -9.07
C ALA A 76 -5.50 7.95 -7.62
N ASN A 77 -4.87 6.82 -7.32
CA ASN A 77 -4.83 6.25 -5.97
C ASN A 77 -4.15 7.21 -4.98
N ALA A 78 -3.04 7.84 -5.38
CA ALA A 78 -2.34 8.81 -4.54
C ALA A 78 -3.18 10.08 -4.28
N VAL A 79 -3.90 10.58 -5.29
CA VAL A 79 -4.84 11.70 -5.13
C VAL A 79 -5.97 11.36 -4.16
N VAL A 80 -6.55 10.16 -4.25
CA VAL A 80 -7.59 9.69 -3.32
C VAL A 80 -7.05 9.59 -1.89
N ALA A 81 -5.85 9.02 -1.72
CA ALA A 81 -5.20 8.94 -0.41
C ALA A 81 -4.89 10.33 0.17
N LEU A 82 -4.45 11.29 -0.65
CA LEU A 82 -4.26 12.67 -0.22
C LEU A 82 -5.58 13.32 0.22
N ASN A 83 -6.67 13.11 -0.52
CA ASN A 83 -7.96 13.63 -0.10
C ASN A 83 -8.42 13.00 1.23
N MET A 84 -8.20 11.70 1.41
CA MET A 84 -8.52 11.02 2.67
C MET A 84 -7.68 11.57 3.83
N ALA A 85 -6.38 11.77 3.62
CA ALA A 85 -5.49 12.37 4.60
C ALA A 85 -5.97 13.76 5.04
N GLN A 86 -6.42 14.59 4.09
CA GLN A 86 -6.99 15.90 4.42
C GLN A 86 -8.29 15.80 5.23
N ARG A 87 -9.19 14.89 4.87
CA ARG A 87 -10.46 14.68 5.61
C ARG A 87 -10.22 14.24 7.04
N MET A 88 -9.23 13.38 7.24
CA MET A 88 -8.87 12.85 8.55
C MET A 88 -7.94 13.78 9.35
N GLY A 89 -7.46 14.87 8.77
CA GLY A 89 -6.39 15.67 9.38
C GLY A 89 -5.10 14.86 9.62
N ALA A 90 -4.87 13.81 8.84
CA ALA A 90 -3.77 12.85 9.01
C ALA A 90 -2.61 13.11 8.03
N ASP A 91 -1.42 12.62 8.39
CA ASP A 91 -0.26 12.69 7.51
C ASP A 91 -0.45 11.85 6.23
N PRO A 92 -0.19 12.41 5.03
CA PRO A 92 -0.30 11.72 3.74
C PRO A 92 0.45 10.40 3.64
N LEU A 93 1.69 10.34 4.12
CA LEU A 93 2.52 9.14 4.01
C LEU A 93 1.98 8.05 4.92
N MET A 94 1.58 8.43 6.13
CA MET A 94 0.96 7.54 7.10
C MET A 94 -0.36 6.94 6.57
N VAL A 95 -1.20 7.74 5.90
CA VAL A 95 -2.41 7.25 5.24
C VAL A 95 -2.06 6.27 4.12
N MET A 96 -1.14 6.62 3.22
CA MET A 96 -0.78 5.74 2.10
C MET A 96 -0.19 4.40 2.57
N GLN A 97 0.52 4.36 3.69
CA GLN A 97 1.08 3.12 4.24
C GLN A 97 0.03 2.19 4.88
N ASN A 98 -1.06 2.77 5.39
CA ASN A 98 -2.10 2.02 6.13
C ASN A 98 -3.39 1.81 5.33
N LEU A 99 -3.57 2.52 4.22
CA LEU A 99 -4.73 2.41 3.35
C LEU A 99 -4.45 1.42 2.22
N TYR A 100 -5.23 0.35 2.17
CA TYR A 100 -5.19 -0.67 1.12
C TYR A 100 -6.42 -0.59 0.24
N ILE A 101 -6.29 -1.11 -0.98
CA ILE A 101 -7.41 -1.20 -1.93
C ILE A 101 -7.75 -2.68 -2.08
N VAL A 102 -8.93 -3.08 -1.62
CA VAL A 102 -9.47 -4.44 -1.72
C VAL A 102 -10.67 -4.40 -2.65
N GLU A 103 -10.60 -5.10 -3.78
CA GLU A 103 -11.69 -5.16 -4.77
C GLU A 103 -12.21 -3.77 -5.21
N GLY A 104 -11.30 -2.80 -5.31
CA GLY A 104 -11.63 -1.41 -5.67
C GLY A 104 -12.16 -0.55 -4.53
N ARG A 105 -12.25 -1.09 -3.30
CA ARG A 105 -12.68 -0.35 -2.11
C ARG A 105 -11.50 -0.04 -1.19
N PRO A 106 -11.40 1.18 -0.65
CA PRO A 106 -10.41 1.50 0.38
C PRO A 106 -10.70 0.73 1.68
N SER A 107 -9.67 0.14 2.27
CA SER A 107 -9.73 -0.58 3.55
C SER A 107 -8.49 -0.23 4.39
N TRP A 108 -8.65 -0.16 5.70
CA TRP A 108 -7.59 0.24 6.62
C TRP A 108 -6.88 -0.95 7.25
N SER A 109 -5.59 -0.79 7.54
CA SER A 109 -4.84 -1.73 8.38
C SER A 109 -5.49 -1.84 9.75
N SER A 110 -5.54 -3.04 10.34
CA SER A 110 -6.04 -3.20 11.70
C SER A 110 -5.22 -2.38 12.72
N GLN A 111 -3.91 -2.19 12.47
CA GLN A 111 -3.07 -1.36 13.32
C GLN A 111 -3.53 0.11 13.31
N TRP A 112 -3.87 0.63 12.14
CA TRP A 112 -4.47 1.95 11.98
C TRP A 112 -5.80 2.07 12.71
N ILE A 113 -6.68 1.08 12.54
CA ILE A 113 -7.98 1.06 13.21
C ILE A 113 -7.80 1.07 14.74
N ILE A 114 -6.89 0.26 15.27
CA ILE A 114 -6.57 0.25 16.71
C ILE A 114 -6.06 1.63 17.16
N ALA A 115 -5.16 2.24 16.40
CA ALA A 115 -4.62 3.56 16.73
C ALA A 115 -5.71 4.65 16.70
N ALA A 116 -6.56 4.64 15.68
CA ALA A 116 -7.67 5.57 15.53
C ALA A 116 -8.68 5.45 16.68
N VAL A 117 -9.09 4.21 17.02
CA VAL A 117 -10.00 3.95 18.15
C VAL A 117 -9.37 4.35 19.49
N ASN A 118 -8.08 4.10 19.69
CA ASN A 118 -7.39 4.48 20.92
C ASN A 118 -7.20 6.00 21.06
N GLY A 119 -7.07 6.70 19.93
CA GLY A 119 -6.79 8.14 19.87
C GLY A 119 -8.03 9.03 19.81
N CYS A 120 -9.22 8.50 19.49
CA CYS A 120 -10.41 9.31 19.24
C CYS A 120 -11.06 9.93 20.48
N GLY A 121 -10.60 9.62 21.68
CA GLY A 121 -11.16 10.14 22.93
C GLY A 121 -12.51 9.54 23.32
N ARG A 122 -13.33 9.04 22.39
CA ARG A 122 -14.64 8.41 22.66
C ARG A 122 -14.54 7.10 23.47
N PHE A 123 -13.51 6.30 23.20
CA PHE A 123 -13.32 5.00 23.85
C PHE A 123 -12.10 4.98 24.77
N SER A 124 -12.09 4.07 25.74
CA SER A 124 -10.85 3.63 26.38
C SER A 124 -9.97 2.90 25.37
N PRO A 125 -8.64 2.82 25.58
CA PRO A 125 -7.78 2.03 24.71
C PRO A 125 -8.28 0.58 24.58
N LEU A 126 -8.36 0.08 23.35
CA LEU A 126 -8.90 -1.23 23.02
C LEU A 126 -8.16 -2.33 23.79
N ARG A 127 -8.92 -3.30 24.28
CA ARG A 127 -8.44 -4.48 25.00
C ARG A 127 -9.01 -5.73 24.35
N PHE A 128 -8.42 -6.88 24.67
CA PHE A 128 -8.75 -8.14 24.01
C PHE A 128 -8.85 -9.25 25.05
N ASP A 129 -9.96 -9.97 25.03
CA ASP A 129 -10.17 -11.16 25.84
C ASP A 129 -10.05 -12.39 24.92
N ILE A 130 -9.06 -13.24 25.19
CA ILE A 130 -8.84 -14.48 24.45
C ILE A 130 -9.20 -15.67 25.35
N LYS A 131 -10.02 -16.58 24.84
CA LYS A 131 -10.39 -17.83 25.51
C LYS A 131 -10.05 -19.02 24.62
N GLU A 132 -9.37 -20.01 25.19
CA GLU A 132 -9.08 -21.27 24.49
C GLU A 132 -10.29 -22.22 24.62
N LEU A 133 -10.81 -22.68 23.47
CA LEU A 133 -11.96 -23.59 23.39
C LEU A 133 -11.54 -25.06 23.26
N GLY A 134 -10.25 -25.31 22.95
CA GLY A 134 -9.66 -26.65 22.86
C GLY A 134 -9.45 -27.12 21.42
N ARG A 135 -9.06 -28.39 21.25
CA ARG A 135 -8.75 -28.94 19.92
C ARG A 135 -10.03 -29.27 19.16
N LYS A 136 -10.09 -28.87 17.88
CA LYS A 136 -11.21 -29.13 16.99
C LYS A 136 -10.70 -29.40 15.57
N THR A 137 -11.34 -30.34 14.88
CA THR A 137 -11.13 -30.54 13.45
C THR A 137 -12.20 -29.75 12.71
N VAL A 138 -11.78 -28.82 11.86
CA VAL A 138 -12.67 -27.98 11.06
C VAL A 138 -12.49 -28.32 9.59
N GLU A 139 -13.61 -28.46 8.89
CA GLU A 139 -13.62 -28.74 7.46
C GLU A 139 -13.81 -27.43 6.69
N ARG A 140 -12.98 -27.21 5.68
CA ARG A 140 -13.07 -26.10 4.73
C ARG A 140 -13.18 -26.66 3.32
N THR A 141 -14.15 -26.16 2.56
CA THR A 141 -14.25 -26.45 1.12
C THR A 141 -13.57 -25.33 0.36
N GLU A 142 -12.48 -25.63 -0.35
CA GLU A 142 -11.82 -24.71 -1.27
C GLU A 142 -12.22 -25.02 -2.70
N THR A 143 -12.60 -24.00 -3.46
CA THR A 143 -12.85 -24.14 -4.89
C THR A 143 -11.56 -23.82 -5.63
N PHE A 144 -11.01 -24.79 -6.35
CA PHE A 144 -9.86 -24.62 -7.21
C PHE A 144 -10.28 -24.82 -8.66
N TRP A 145 -9.61 -24.10 -9.55
CA TRP A 145 -9.84 -24.24 -10.99
C TRP A 145 -8.83 -25.24 -11.54
N GLU A 146 -9.33 -26.34 -12.08
CA GLU A 146 -8.51 -27.33 -12.79
C GLU A 146 -9.10 -27.49 -14.19
N ASN A 147 -8.27 -27.27 -15.23
CA ASN A 147 -8.67 -27.37 -16.64
C ASN A 147 -9.93 -26.54 -16.99
N ASN A 148 -9.99 -25.28 -16.52
CA ASN A 148 -11.12 -24.37 -16.74
C ASN A 148 -12.47 -24.86 -16.17
N GLN A 149 -12.44 -25.88 -15.30
CA GLN A 149 -13.60 -26.35 -14.53
C GLN A 149 -13.40 -26.02 -13.05
N ARG A 150 -14.48 -25.60 -12.38
CA ARG A 150 -14.48 -25.39 -10.94
C ARG A 150 -14.57 -26.76 -10.26
N GLN A 151 -13.52 -27.14 -9.53
CA GLN A 151 -13.56 -28.30 -8.65
C GLN A 151 -13.51 -27.84 -7.19
N THR A 152 -14.20 -28.57 -6.32
CA THR A 152 -14.21 -28.30 -4.88
C THR A 152 -13.40 -29.36 -4.16
N ARG A 153 -12.42 -28.96 -3.34
CA ARG A 153 -11.68 -29.84 -2.44
C ARG A 153 -12.05 -29.54 -1.00
N THR A 154 -12.54 -30.54 -0.29
CA THR A 154 -12.71 -30.45 1.16
C THR A 154 -11.38 -30.78 1.84
N MET A 155 -10.88 -29.84 2.64
CA MET A 155 -9.70 -30.00 3.49
C MET A 155 -10.14 -30.06 4.95
N LYS A 156 -9.65 -31.06 5.69
CA LYS A 156 -9.82 -31.13 7.14
C LYS A 156 -8.56 -30.58 7.80
N VAL A 157 -8.73 -29.66 8.73
CA VAL A 157 -7.62 -28.99 9.42
C VAL A 157 -7.84 -29.13 10.92
N ASP A 158 -6.86 -29.70 11.60
CA ASP A 158 -6.84 -29.79 13.05
C ASP A 158 -6.32 -28.48 13.62
N ILE A 159 -7.14 -27.80 14.40
CA ILE A 159 -6.83 -26.51 15.02
C ILE A 159 -6.95 -26.59 16.54
N LEU A 160 -6.17 -25.75 17.22
CA LEU A 160 -6.46 -25.35 18.58
C LEU A 160 -7.38 -24.13 18.50
N ASP A 161 -8.66 -24.34 18.78
CA ASP A 161 -9.64 -23.28 18.65
C ASP A 161 -9.49 -22.28 19.80
N LYS A 162 -9.43 -21.01 19.43
CA LYS A 162 -9.37 -19.86 20.33
C LYS A 162 -10.39 -18.86 19.84
N VAL A 163 -11.05 -18.19 20.78
CA VAL A 163 -11.97 -17.08 20.50
C VAL A 163 -11.42 -15.80 21.10
N CYS A 164 -11.49 -14.72 20.35
CA CYS A 164 -11.12 -13.39 20.79
C CYS A 164 -12.32 -12.46 20.70
N VAL A 165 -12.43 -11.55 21.67
CA VAL A 165 -13.37 -10.42 21.67
C VAL A 165 -12.57 -9.17 21.99
N ALA A 166 -12.68 -8.15 21.14
CA ALA A 166 -12.15 -6.83 21.44
C ALA A 166 -13.18 -6.05 22.26
N TRP A 167 -12.75 -5.30 23.26
CA TRP A 167 -13.64 -4.49 24.09
C TRP A 167 -13.02 -3.15 24.43
N ALA A 168 -13.88 -2.16 24.63
CA ALA A 168 -13.52 -0.84 25.14
C ALA A 168 -14.66 -0.26 25.98
N ILE A 169 -14.35 0.66 26.88
CA ILE A 169 -15.33 1.41 27.66
C ILE A 169 -15.60 2.72 26.92
N GLU A 170 -16.86 2.99 26.58
CA GLU A 170 -17.27 4.29 26.03
C GLU A 170 -17.25 5.34 27.15
N ARG A 171 -16.61 6.48 26.91
CA ARG A 171 -16.33 7.45 27.99
C ARG A 171 -17.55 8.22 28.46
N GLU A 172 -18.50 8.48 27.59
CA GLU A 172 -19.74 9.16 27.97
C GLU A 172 -20.64 8.27 28.82
N THR A 173 -20.89 7.05 28.35
CA THR A 173 -21.85 6.13 28.98
C THR A 173 -21.21 5.31 30.11
N GLY A 174 -19.90 5.10 30.07
CA GLY A 174 -19.19 4.17 30.95
C GLY A 174 -19.48 2.71 30.63
N GLU A 175 -20.18 2.42 29.54
CA GLU A 175 -20.55 1.05 29.15
C GLU A 175 -19.40 0.33 28.46
N ARG A 176 -19.26 -0.97 28.73
CA ARG A 176 -18.32 -1.84 28.04
C ARG A 176 -18.94 -2.32 26.74
N ILE A 177 -18.37 -1.85 25.62
CA ILE A 177 -18.76 -2.25 24.28
C ILE A 177 -17.84 -3.37 23.81
N GLU A 178 -18.43 -4.40 23.21
CA GLU A 178 -17.71 -5.59 22.75
C GLU A 178 -17.87 -5.76 21.23
N SER A 179 -16.79 -6.20 20.58
CA SER A 179 -16.81 -6.59 19.18
C SER A 179 -17.51 -7.93 18.99
N PRO A 180 -17.98 -8.24 17.77
CA PRO A 180 -18.27 -9.62 17.40
C PRO A 180 -17.07 -10.52 17.71
N ALA A 181 -17.36 -11.71 18.24
CA ALA A 181 -16.33 -12.69 18.58
C ALA A 181 -15.76 -13.33 17.30
N VAL A 182 -14.44 -13.45 17.23
CA VAL A 182 -13.74 -14.11 16.12
C VAL A 182 -13.04 -15.34 16.66
N SER A 183 -13.24 -16.48 15.99
CA SER A 183 -12.59 -17.75 16.36
C SER A 183 -11.64 -18.25 15.27
N ILE A 184 -10.75 -19.17 15.64
CA ILE A 184 -9.89 -19.87 14.67
C ILE A 184 -10.74 -20.75 13.75
N GLU A 185 -11.83 -21.34 14.25
CA GLU A 185 -12.81 -22.03 13.40
C GLU A 185 -13.35 -21.12 12.28
N MET A 186 -13.75 -19.89 12.63
CA MET A 186 -14.18 -18.90 11.64
C MET A 186 -13.04 -18.60 10.66
N ALA A 187 -11.82 -18.39 11.14
CA ALA A 187 -10.66 -18.13 10.29
C ALA A 187 -10.34 -19.26 9.30
N VAL A 188 -10.61 -20.52 9.66
CA VAL A 188 -10.50 -21.67 8.74
C VAL A 188 -11.64 -21.65 7.72
N LYS A 189 -12.89 -21.42 8.15
CA LYS A 189 -14.05 -21.33 7.23
C LYS A 189 -13.98 -20.17 6.25
N GLU A 190 -13.37 -19.06 6.67
CA GLU A 190 -13.12 -17.88 5.83
C GLU A 190 -11.82 -17.99 5.01
N GLY A 191 -10.88 -18.83 5.44
CA GLY A 191 -9.68 -19.17 4.66
C GLY A 191 -8.49 -18.30 4.97
N TRP A 192 -8.56 -17.56 6.08
CA TRP A 192 -7.44 -16.80 6.60
C TRP A 192 -6.36 -17.75 7.12
N TYR A 193 -6.75 -18.86 7.74
CA TYR A 193 -5.83 -19.78 8.40
C TYR A 193 -5.08 -20.73 7.43
N THR A 194 -5.75 -21.20 6.37
CA THR A 194 -5.25 -22.28 5.49
C THR A 194 -4.51 -21.80 4.25
N LYS A 195 -4.46 -20.48 4.00
CA LYS A 195 -3.80 -19.91 2.83
C LYS A 195 -2.32 -20.30 2.79
N ASN A 196 -1.81 -20.64 1.60
CA ASN A 196 -0.40 -20.99 1.43
C ASN A 196 0.51 -19.82 1.88
N GLY A 197 1.49 -20.10 2.74
CA GLY A 197 2.35 -19.07 3.36
C GLY A 197 1.68 -18.27 4.48
N SER A 198 0.53 -18.71 5.01
CA SER A 198 -0.17 -18.00 6.10
C SER A 198 0.66 -18.01 7.39
N LYS A 199 1.15 -16.83 7.77
CA LYS A 199 1.79 -16.56 9.07
C LYS A 199 0.82 -16.74 10.25
N TRP A 200 -0.49 -16.84 9.99
CA TRP A 200 -1.52 -16.94 11.02
C TRP A 200 -1.57 -18.29 11.73
N GLN A 201 -0.93 -19.32 11.18
CA GLN A 201 -0.79 -20.60 11.88
C GLN A 201 0.18 -20.51 13.06
N THR A 202 1.19 -19.64 12.97
CA THR A 202 2.18 -19.40 14.04
C THR A 202 1.88 -18.14 14.85
N MET A 203 1.04 -17.24 14.32
CA MET A 203 0.64 -15.97 14.96
C MET A 203 -0.89 -15.84 15.00
N ASP A 204 -1.54 -16.86 15.55
CA ASP A 204 -3.00 -16.96 15.65
C ASP A 204 -3.63 -15.85 16.50
N GLU A 205 -3.02 -15.51 17.64
CA GLU A 205 -3.54 -14.45 18.52
C GLU A 205 -3.44 -13.05 17.93
N VAL A 206 -2.37 -12.77 17.16
CA VAL A 206 -2.21 -11.48 16.47
C VAL A 206 -3.32 -11.32 15.43
N MET A 207 -3.56 -12.37 14.66
CA MET A 207 -4.66 -12.42 13.68
C MET A 207 -6.00 -12.14 14.36
N LEU A 208 -6.31 -12.86 15.44
CA LEU A 208 -7.57 -12.70 16.17
C LEU A 208 -7.78 -11.28 16.71
N ARG A 209 -6.73 -10.66 17.27
CA ARG A 209 -6.78 -9.26 17.75
C ARG A 209 -7.02 -8.27 16.62
N TYR A 210 -6.34 -8.45 15.49
CA TYR A 210 -6.52 -7.58 14.33
C TYR A 210 -7.92 -7.68 13.74
N ARG A 211 -8.48 -8.89 13.63
CA ARG A 211 -9.84 -9.11 13.13
C ARG A 211 -10.90 -8.48 14.04
N THR A 212 -10.81 -8.77 15.33
CA THR A 212 -11.76 -8.23 16.33
C THR A 212 -11.67 -6.71 16.41
N ALA A 213 -10.47 -6.12 16.29
CA ALA A 213 -10.31 -4.68 16.21
C ALA A 213 -10.91 -4.07 14.94
N SER A 214 -10.71 -4.69 13.77
CA SER A 214 -11.34 -4.25 12.53
C SER A 214 -12.87 -4.27 12.63
N PHE A 215 -13.44 -5.34 13.19
CA PHE A 215 -14.90 -5.42 13.41
C PHE A 215 -15.39 -4.36 14.40
N PHE A 216 -14.67 -4.14 15.49
CA PHE A 216 -15.00 -3.08 16.45
C PHE A 216 -15.03 -1.71 15.78
N GLY A 217 -13.95 -1.32 15.09
CA GLY A 217 -13.85 -0.01 14.46
C GLY A 217 -14.90 0.23 13.37
N LYS A 218 -15.16 -0.79 12.53
CA LYS A 218 -16.18 -0.69 11.48
C LYS A 218 -17.59 -0.59 12.03
N LEU A 219 -17.89 -1.24 13.16
CA LEU A 219 -19.22 -1.28 13.74
C LEU A 219 -19.53 -0.06 14.61
N TYR A 220 -18.59 0.36 15.46
CA TYR A 220 -18.85 1.37 16.49
C TYR A 220 -18.21 2.74 16.21
N ALA A 221 -17.26 2.82 15.27
CA ALA A 221 -16.61 4.07 14.91
C ALA A 221 -16.32 4.21 13.39
N PRO A 222 -17.31 3.93 12.50
CA PRO A 222 -17.11 4.05 11.06
C PRO A 222 -16.77 5.49 10.62
N GLU A 223 -17.29 6.50 11.31
CA GLU A 223 -17.04 7.92 11.05
C GLU A 223 -15.55 8.26 11.09
N LEU A 224 -14.82 7.70 12.05
CA LEU A 224 -13.37 7.88 12.18
C LEU A 224 -12.63 7.29 10.98
N LEU A 225 -13.07 6.14 10.49
CA LEU A 225 -12.44 5.45 9.35
C LEU A 225 -12.79 6.11 8.01
N MET A 226 -13.92 6.82 7.96
CA MET A 226 -14.37 7.54 6.77
C MET A 226 -13.87 9.00 6.71
N GLY A 227 -13.21 9.48 7.77
CA GLY A 227 -12.75 10.87 7.87
C GLY A 227 -13.92 11.85 7.95
N LEU A 228 -15.02 11.45 8.59
CA LEU A 228 -16.14 12.33 8.90
C LEU A 228 -15.87 13.00 10.24
N GLN A 229 -15.87 14.33 10.26
CA GLN A 229 -15.77 15.09 11.50
C GLN A 229 -17.04 14.90 12.32
N SER A 230 -16.88 14.76 13.64
CA SER A 230 -18.04 14.75 14.53
C SER A 230 -18.67 16.15 14.60
N VAL A 231 -19.93 16.22 15.03
CA VAL A 231 -20.63 17.50 15.20
C VAL A 231 -19.94 18.39 16.22
N GLU A 232 -19.40 17.79 17.28
CA GLU A 232 -18.64 18.47 18.33
C GLU A 232 -17.32 19.01 17.80
N GLU A 233 -16.57 18.21 17.03
CA GLU A 233 -15.32 18.64 16.40
C GLU A 233 -15.54 19.82 15.44
N ALA A 234 -16.64 19.82 14.69
CA ALA A 234 -16.99 20.91 13.79
C ALA A 234 -17.37 22.21 14.55
N GLN A 235 -17.98 22.10 15.73
CA GLN A 235 -18.39 23.24 16.55
C GLN A 235 -17.20 23.90 17.28
N ASP A 236 -16.13 23.14 17.54
CA ASP A 236 -14.91 23.61 18.20
C ASP A 236 -13.90 24.27 17.23
N ILE A 237 -14.23 24.38 15.94
CA ILE A 237 -13.41 25.11 14.96
C ILE A 237 -13.54 26.62 15.20
N ILE A 238 -12.45 27.22 15.70
CA ILE A 238 -12.30 28.67 15.85
C ILE A 238 -11.35 29.16 14.75
N ASP A 239 -11.89 29.88 13.78
CA ASP A 239 -11.09 30.50 12.73
C ASP A 239 -10.49 31.80 13.28
N LEU A 240 -9.17 31.85 13.41
CA LEU A 240 -8.43 33.05 13.77
C LEU A 240 -8.05 33.81 12.50
N HIS A 241 -8.55 35.02 12.36
CA HIS A 241 -8.18 35.91 11.27
C HIS A 241 -6.84 36.60 11.57
N PRO A 242 -6.07 36.98 10.52
CA PRO A 242 -4.78 37.68 10.68
C PRO A 242 -4.85 39.03 11.40
N ASP A 243 -6.04 39.60 11.54
CA ASP A 243 -6.31 40.83 12.29
C ASP A 243 -6.55 40.59 13.80
N GLY A 244 -6.47 39.34 14.24
CA GLY A 244 -6.72 38.94 15.63
C GLY A 244 -8.20 38.78 15.96
N SER A 245 -9.11 38.94 15.00
CA SER A 245 -10.51 38.56 15.17
C SER A 245 -10.68 37.04 15.08
N TYR A 246 -11.72 36.51 15.69
CA TYR A 246 -12.05 35.09 15.62
C TYR A 246 -13.50 34.90 15.21
N THR A 247 -13.77 33.93 14.35
CA THR A 247 -15.13 33.48 14.04
C THR A 247 -15.31 32.07 14.60
N VAL A 248 -16.34 31.91 15.44
CA VAL A 248 -16.78 30.59 15.89
C VAL A 248 -17.80 30.11 14.86
N ALA A 249 -17.56 28.95 14.26
CA ALA A 249 -18.48 28.37 13.29
C ALA A 249 -19.72 27.79 13.98
N THR A 250 -20.56 28.63 14.60
CA THR A 250 -21.92 28.24 15.01
C THR A 250 -22.82 28.25 13.78
N ALA A 251 -22.56 27.36 12.82
CA ALA A 251 -23.36 27.28 11.61
C ALA A 251 -24.74 26.70 11.96
N SER A 252 -25.67 27.57 12.33
CA SER A 252 -27.09 27.26 12.15
C SER A 252 -27.33 27.16 10.64
N VAL A 253 -27.99 26.09 10.21
CA VAL A 253 -28.27 25.79 8.79
C VAL A 253 -29.01 26.95 8.08
N ASP A 254 -29.63 27.86 8.83
CA ASP A 254 -30.31 29.05 8.33
C ASP A 254 -29.36 30.15 7.81
N GLU A 255 -28.15 30.31 8.36
CA GLU A 255 -27.22 31.37 7.94
C GLU A 255 -26.58 31.07 6.57
N LEU A 256 -26.26 29.80 6.29
CA LEU A 256 -25.80 29.33 4.97
C LEU A 256 -26.88 29.48 3.87
N ARG A 257 -28.16 29.40 4.26
CA ARG A 257 -29.30 29.61 3.36
C ARG A 257 -29.59 31.11 3.12
N GLY A 258 -29.17 31.99 4.04
CA GLY A 258 -29.27 33.44 3.90
C GLY A 258 -28.22 34.04 2.97
N ALA A 259 -26.97 33.56 3.04
CA ALA A 259 -25.85 34.10 2.26
C ALA A 259 -25.95 33.82 0.74
N THR A 260 -26.65 32.75 0.36
CA THR A 260 -26.84 32.36 -1.06
C THR A 260 -27.90 33.18 -1.79
N ARG A 261 -28.62 34.08 -1.10
CA ARG A 261 -29.69 34.89 -1.69
C ARG A 261 -29.27 36.28 -2.16
N ALA A 262 -28.01 36.69 -1.90
CA ALA A 262 -27.48 38.02 -2.25
C ALA A 262 -26.62 38.07 -3.52
N ALA A 263 -26.47 36.95 -4.25
CA ALA A 263 -25.84 36.93 -5.58
C ALA A 263 -26.91 36.76 -6.66
N THR A 264 -27.41 37.88 -7.19
CA THR A 264 -28.31 37.90 -8.35
C THR A 264 -27.51 37.60 -9.62
N SER A 265 -27.40 36.31 -9.96
CA SER A 265 -26.91 35.85 -11.26
C SER A 265 -28.11 35.67 -12.20
N GLN A 266 -28.10 36.36 -13.33
CA GLN A 266 -29.16 36.30 -14.35
C GLN A 266 -29.31 34.88 -14.91
N PRO A 267 -30.55 34.42 -15.24
CA PRO A 267 -30.77 33.07 -15.71
C PRO A 267 -30.22 32.88 -17.14
N ALA A 268 -29.42 31.84 -17.33
CA ALA A 268 -28.96 31.40 -18.63
C ALA A 268 -30.11 30.75 -19.42
N ASP A 269 -30.21 31.11 -20.70
CA ASP A 269 -31.23 30.63 -21.65
C ASP A 269 -31.16 29.10 -21.83
N VAL A 270 -32.30 28.44 -21.63
CA VAL A 270 -32.46 26.99 -21.78
C VAL A 270 -32.70 26.66 -23.26
N VAL A 271 -31.70 26.09 -23.92
CA VAL A 271 -31.88 25.49 -25.25
C VAL A 271 -32.57 24.13 -25.09
N GLN A 272 -33.85 24.07 -25.48
CA GLN A 272 -34.64 22.83 -25.56
C GLN A 272 -34.08 21.91 -26.66
N ARG A 273 -33.65 20.71 -26.28
CA ARG A 273 -33.36 19.63 -27.23
C ARG A 273 -34.62 18.79 -27.42
N GLN A 274 -35.13 18.78 -28.65
CA GLN A 274 -36.30 18.03 -29.11
C GLN A 274 -36.17 16.52 -28.84
N ALA A 275 -37.29 15.94 -28.43
CA ALA A 275 -37.50 14.51 -28.31
C ALA A 275 -37.65 13.87 -29.70
N ASP A 276 -36.96 12.76 -29.92
CA ASP A 276 -37.33 11.79 -30.94
C ASP A 276 -37.53 10.42 -30.28
N THR A 277 -38.68 9.83 -30.59
CA THR A 277 -39.23 8.59 -30.06
C THR A 277 -38.87 7.37 -30.92
N SER A 278 -39.01 6.19 -30.29
CA SER A 278 -39.07 4.81 -30.81
C SER A 278 -37.74 4.03 -30.74
N VAL A 279 -37.65 2.78 -30.28
CA VAL A 279 -38.60 1.64 -30.24
C VAL A 279 -38.36 0.76 -28.99
N VAL A 280 -39.44 0.22 -28.42
CA VAL A 280 -39.48 -0.80 -27.35
C VAL A 280 -39.26 -2.20 -27.94
N GLY A 281 -38.41 -3.00 -27.30
CA GLY A 281 -38.27 -4.44 -27.51
C GLY A 281 -38.03 -5.16 -26.18
N ASP A 282 -39.10 -5.74 -25.68
CA ASP A 282 -39.28 -6.49 -24.43
C ASP A 282 -38.48 -7.81 -24.40
N ARG A 283 -37.85 -8.15 -23.26
CA ARG A 283 -37.61 -9.51 -22.73
C ARG A 283 -37.28 -9.47 -21.23
N ASP A 284 -38.32 -9.77 -20.46
CA ASP A 284 -38.38 -10.61 -19.25
C ASP A 284 -37.21 -10.63 -18.25
N ALA A 285 -37.58 -10.24 -17.04
CA ALA A 285 -36.87 -10.47 -15.79
C ALA A 285 -36.96 -11.95 -15.35
N ASP A 286 -35.90 -12.41 -14.67
CA ASP A 286 -36.05 -13.23 -13.46
C ASP A 286 -34.77 -13.12 -12.60
N PRO A 287 -34.83 -13.43 -11.30
CA PRO A 287 -34.14 -12.71 -10.25
C PRO A 287 -32.89 -13.45 -9.79
N THR A 288 -31.84 -12.72 -9.46
CA THR A 288 -30.71 -13.30 -8.71
C THR A 288 -30.53 -12.54 -7.41
N ASP A 289 -31.26 -13.08 -6.43
CA ASP A 289 -30.87 -13.34 -5.05
C ASP A 289 -29.92 -12.32 -4.40
N ALA A 290 -30.54 -11.50 -3.55
CA ALA A 290 -29.88 -10.72 -2.52
C ALA A 290 -29.26 -11.69 -1.48
N GLY A 291 -27.99 -12.04 -1.68
CA GLY A 291 -27.16 -12.72 -0.70
C GLY A 291 -26.12 -11.76 -0.11
N ASP A 292 -26.18 -11.56 1.20
CA ASP A 292 -25.21 -10.87 2.06
C ASP A 292 -23.76 -10.97 1.55
N GLY A 293 -23.22 -9.84 1.07
CA GLY A 293 -21.85 -9.71 0.57
C GLY A 293 -20.94 -8.85 1.45
N ASP A 294 -21.39 -8.47 2.65
CA ASP A 294 -20.60 -7.68 3.59
C ASP A 294 -19.81 -8.62 4.51
N GLN A 295 -18.63 -9.09 4.06
CA GLN A 295 -17.52 -9.51 4.97
C GLN A 295 -16.18 -9.92 4.31
N GLN A 296 -15.92 -9.66 3.03
CA GLN A 296 -14.66 -10.08 2.37
C GLN A 296 -13.46 -9.10 2.49
N GLY A 297 -13.57 -8.03 3.29
CA GLY A 297 -12.69 -6.86 3.20
C GLY A 297 -11.44 -6.77 4.10
N ASP A 298 -11.03 -7.83 4.80
CA ASP A 298 -9.84 -7.78 5.69
C ASP A 298 -8.72 -8.71 5.24
N LEU A 299 -8.33 -8.64 3.97
CA LEU A 299 -7.05 -9.19 3.55
C LEU A 299 -5.96 -8.18 3.95
N MET A 300 -5.33 -8.37 5.11
CA MET A 300 -3.93 -7.97 5.23
C MET A 300 -3.17 -8.70 4.12
N PRO A 301 -2.47 -8.01 3.22
CA PRO A 301 -1.41 -8.65 2.46
C PRO A 301 -0.43 -9.30 3.45
N PRO A 302 0.24 -10.40 3.10
CA PRO A 302 1.43 -10.79 3.85
C PRO A 302 2.35 -9.55 3.93
N ASP A 303 2.98 -9.33 5.08
CA ASP A 303 4.12 -8.40 5.18
C ASP A 303 5.17 -8.83 4.14
N ASP A 304 5.05 -8.33 2.91
CA ASP A 304 6.13 -8.17 1.96
C ASP A 304 6.73 -6.80 2.28
N ASP A 305 8.04 -6.78 2.53
CA ASP A 305 8.87 -5.66 2.99
C ASP A 305 9.00 -5.43 4.51
N ARG A 306 9.28 -6.50 5.25
CA ARG A 306 10.42 -6.44 6.20
C ARG A 306 11.43 -7.50 5.79
N GLY A 307 12.62 -7.06 5.38
CA GLY A 307 13.73 -7.91 5.01
C GLY A 307 13.95 -9.01 6.04
N ASP A 308 13.62 -10.23 5.64
CA ASP A 308 14.07 -11.45 6.28
C ASP A 308 15.59 -11.47 6.16
N GLN A 309 16.30 -11.19 7.25
CA GLN A 309 17.69 -11.61 7.39
C GLN A 309 17.68 -13.12 7.61
N GLY A 310 17.34 -13.84 6.53
CA GLY A 310 17.45 -15.28 6.45
C GLY A 310 18.90 -15.69 6.62
N ALA A 311 19.11 -16.69 7.47
CA ALA A 311 20.38 -17.34 7.72
C ALA A 311 21.13 -17.60 6.41
N ALA A 312 22.42 -17.27 6.37
CA ALA A 312 23.29 -17.57 5.23
C ALA A 312 23.11 -19.02 4.80
N ASP A 313 22.74 -19.25 3.53
CA ASP A 313 22.61 -20.57 2.92
C ASP A 313 23.98 -21.27 2.95
N VAL A 314 24.25 -22.03 4.02
CA VAL A 314 25.50 -22.76 4.21
C VAL A 314 25.49 -23.97 3.28
N ARG A 315 26.33 -23.96 2.26
CA ARG A 315 26.49 -25.10 1.33
C ARG A 315 27.56 -26.06 1.85
N THR A 316 27.30 -27.36 1.71
CA THR A 316 28.25 -28.41 2.11
C THR A 316 29.30 -28.62 1.03
N PHE A 317 30.56 -28.92 1.41
CA PHE A 317 31.67 -29.23 0.49
C PHE A 317 31.31 -30.22 -0.61
N GLN A 318 30.56 -31.28 -0.28
CA GLN A 318 30.19 -32.33 -1.23
C GLN A 318 29.26 -31.83 -2.34
N GLU A 319 28.39 -30.87 -2.06
CA GLU A 319 27.46 -30.31 -3.04
C GLU A 319 28.20 -29.47 -4.09
N VAL A 320 29.07 -28.59 -3.61
CA VAL A 320 29.87 -27.69 -4.47
C VAL A 320 30.90 -28.50 -5.28
N ASN A 321 31.52 -29.52 -4.69
CA ASN A 321 32.45 -30.38 -5.42
C ASN A 321 31.76 -31.17 -6.54
N ARG A 322 30.52 -31.63 -6.31
CA ARG A 322 29.72 -32.32 -7.33
C ARG A 322 29.40 -31.39 -8.49
N GLU A 323 28.98 -30.16 -8.23
CA GLU A 323 28.66 -29.16 -9.26
C GLU A 323 29.89 -28.77 -10.08
N LEU A 324 31.06 -28.59 -9.45
CA LEU A 324 32.32 -28.33 -10.14
C LEU A 324 32.72 -29.47 -11.09
N LEU A 325 32.44 -30.72 -10.72
CA LEU A 325 32.76 -31.90 -11.55
C LEU A 325 31.69 -32.18 -12.61
N SER A 326 30.45 -31.76 -12.41
CA SER A 326 29.38 -31.92 -13.41
C SER A 326 29.36 -30.81 -14.46
N ALA A 327 30.06 -29.69 -14.24
CA ALA A 327 30.13 -28.59 -15.19
C ALA A 327 30.73 -29.03 -16.54
N GLN A 328 30.00 -28.77 -17.63
CA GLN A 328 30.39 -29.12 -19.01
C GLN A 328 30.75 -27.90 -19.87
N SER A 329 30.40 -26.70 -19.42
CA SER A 329 30.72 -25.44 -20.08
C SER A 329 31.49 -24.49 -19.15
N ALA A 330 32.12 -23.47 -19.74
CA ALA A 330 32.82 -22.44 -18.97
C ALA A 330 31.85 -21.62 -18.09
N GLU A 331 30.62 -21.39 -18.56
CA GLU A 331 29.58 -20.66 -17.83
C GLU A 331 29.08 -21.46 -16.62
N ASP A 332 28.88 -22.78 -16.76
CA ASP A 332 28.50 -23.66 -15.65
C ASP A 332 29.61 -23.74 -14.59
N LEU A 333 30.88 -23.74 -15.04
CA LEU A 333 32.02 -23.76 -14.15
C LEU A 333 32.16 -22.45 -13.36
N ASP A 334 31.91 -21.30 -13.99
CA ASP A 334 31.92 -20.00 -13.32
C ASP A 334 30.78 -19.87 -12.29
N PHE A 335 29.60 -20.42 -12.61
CA PHE A 335 28.50 -20.54 -11.65
C PHE A 335 28.89 -21.41 -10.45
N ALA A 336 29.41 -22.62 -10.68
CA ALA A 336 29.84 -23.52 -9.61
C ALA A 336 30.98 -22.93 -8.75
N ARG A 337 31.87 -22.12 -9.35
CA ARG A 337 32.93 -21.40 -8.61
C ARG A 337 32.36 -20.31 -7.69
N SER A 338 31.25 -19.68 -8.06
CA SER A 338 30.60 -18.67 -7.22
C SER A 338 30.06 -19.26 -5.90
N LEU A 339 29.68 -20.55 -5.92
CA LEU A 339 29.13 -21.28 -4.78
C LEU A 339 30.18 -21.66 -3.73
N ILE A 340 31.48 -21.66 -4.08
CA ILE A 340 32.58 -21.92 -3.13
C ILE A 340 32.57 -20.91 -1.97
N LYS A 341 32.09 -19.67 -2.19
CA LYS A 341 32.01 -18.64 -1.14
C LYS A 341 31.07 -19.02 0.00
N GLN A 342 30.08 -19.88 -0.27
CA GLN A 342 29.03 -20.30 0.66
C GLN A 342 29.43 -21.48 1.57
N VAL A 343 30.63 -22.05 1.38
CA VAL A 343 31.18 -23.12 2.24
C VAL A 343 31.83 -22.49 3.49
N PRO A 344 31.53 -22.94 4.71
CA PRO A 344 32.00 -22.28 5.92
C PRO A 344 33.49 -22.56 6.23
N ASP A 345 34.01 -23.74 5.87
CA ASP A 345 35.41 -24.14 6.13
C ASP A 345 36.39 -23.61 5.06
N GLU A 346 37.43 -22.91 5.51
CA GLU A 346 38.47 -22.29 4.68
C GLU A 346 39.41 -23.33 4.04
N LYS A 347 39.64 -24.47 4.68
CA LYS A 347 40.43 -25.57 4.10
C LYS A 347 39.69 -26.24 2.95
N GLU A 348 38.37 -26.42 3.10
CA GLU A 348 37.48 -26.96 2.07
C GLU A 348 37.33 -25.99 0.89
N LYS A 349 37.30 -24.69 1.15
CA LYS A 349 37.36 -23.66 0.08
C LYS A 349 38.65 -23.75 -0.74
N ALA A 350 39.79 -23.96 -0.09
CA ALA A 350 41.08 -24.08 -0.78
C ALA A 350 41.11 -25.31 -1.70
N THR A 351 40.58 -26.45 -1.25
CA THR A 351 40.51 -27.68 -2.07
C THR A 351 39.52 -27.53 -3.23
N LEU A 352 38.35 -26.92 -3.02
CA LEU A 352 37.38 -26.63 -4.10
C LEU A 352 37.94 -25.66 -5.15
N ASN A 353 38.70 -24.63 -4.74
CA ASN A 353 39.35 -23.72 -5.67
C ASN A 353 40.43 -24.43 -6.52
N GLN A 354 41.15 -25.40 -5.95
CA GLN A 354 42.08 -26.23 -6.72
C GLN A 354 41.35 -27.09 -7.75
N VAL A 355 40.23 -27.71 -7.38
CA VAL A 355 39.39 -28.50 -8.30
C VAL A 355 38.83 -27.62 -9.42
N ALA A 356 38.32 -26.43 -9.10
CA ALA A 356 37.81 -25.47 -10.08
C ALA A 356 38.90 -25.02 -11.07
N SER A 357 40.10 -24.71 -10.57
CA SER A 357 41.22 -24.30 -11.43
C SER A 357 41.72 -25.42 -12.35
N ARG A 358 41.68 -26.68 -11.90
CA ARG A 358 41.97 -27.86 -12.73
C ARG A 358 40.91 -28.01 -13.84
N ARG A 359 39.62 -27.93 -13.48
CA ARG A 359 38.52 -28.03 -14.45
C ARG A 359 38.51 -26.90 -15.47
N MET A 360 38.90 -25.70 -15.07
CA MET A 360 39.04 -24.56 -15.97
C MET A 360 40.12 -24.85 -17.03
N ARG A 361 41.24 -25.44 -16.62
CA ARG A 361 42.32 -25.83 -17.54
C ARG A 361 41.94 -27.00 -18.46
N GLU A 362 41.06 -27.89 -18.02
CA GLU A 362 40.53 -28.99 -18.84
C GLU A 362 39.49 -28.51 -19.87
N LEU A 363 38.73 -27.47 -19.54
CA LEU A 363 37.68 -26.90 -20.41
C LEU A 363 38.16 -25.74 -21.30
N SER A 364 39.36 -25.17 -21.03
CA SER A 364 40.00 -24.21 -21.94
C SER A 364 40.82 -24.92 -23.03
N PRO A 365 40.68 -24.56 -24.32
CA PRO A 365 41.51 -25.11 -25.38
C PRO A 365 42.99 -24.67 -25.22
N PRO A 366 43.97 -25.43 -25.73
CA PRO A 366 45.39 -25.10 -25.58
C PRO A 366 45.73 -23.78 -26.31
N ASP A 367 46.33 -22.84 -25.57
CA ASP A 367 46.77 -21.53 -26.05
C ASP A 367 47.76 -21.65 -27.23
N GLU A 368 47.46 -20.98 -28.35
CA GLU A 368 48.48 -20.57 -29.32
C GLU A 368 49.39 -19.50 -28.69
N PRO A 369 50.71 -19.53 -28.94
CA PRO A 369 51.63 -18.57 -28.33
C PRO A 369 51.40 -17.15 -28.86
N ALA A 370 51.15 -16.23 -27.92
CA ALA A 370 50.90 -14.81 -28.16
C ALA A 370 52.01 -14.12 -28.98
N ALA A 371 51.63 -13.53 -30.11
CA ALA A 371 52.48 -12.64 -30.90
C ALA A 371 52.82 -11.37 -30.09
N GLN A 372 54.11 -11.05 -29.99
CA GLN A 372 54.62 -9.86 -29.32
C GLN A 372 54.18 -8.56 -30.02
N PRO A 373 53.86 -7.48 -29.28
CA PRO A 373 53.46 -6.21 -29.87
C PRO A 373 54.67 -5.49 -30.48
N GLN A 374 54.62 -5.24 -31.80
CA GLN A 374 55.60 -4.42 -32.51
C GLN A 374 55.56 -2.96 -32.00
N ARG A 375 56.70 -2.49 -31.47
CA ARG A 375 56.94 -1.09 -31.10
C ARG A 375 56.84 -0.19 -32.34
N ARG A 376 55.91 0.76 -32.34
CA ARG A 376 55.88 1.87 -33.30
C ARG A 376 57.13 2.75 -33.11
N ALA A 377 57.96 2.86 -34.16
CA ALA A 377 59.08 3.80 -34.21
C ALA A 377 58.58 5.25 -34.34
N ARG A 378 59.15 6.16 -33.54
CA ARG A 378 58.97 7.62 -33.69
C ARG A 378 59.80 8.11 -34.87
N ALA A 379 59.19 8.93 -35.73
CA ALA A 379 59.90 9.67 -36.77
C ALA A 379 60.79 10.77 -36.14
N PRO A 380 62.02 10.99 -36.64
CA PRO A 380 62.86 12.11 -36.18
C PRO A 380 62.48 13.43 -36.87
N ILE A 381 62.58 14.50 -36.07
CA ILE A 381 62.44 15.91 -36.45
C ILE A 381 63.78 16.42 -37.03
N ASN A 382 63.70 17.04 -38.22
CA ASN A 382 64.54 18.06 -38.89
C ASN A 382 66.08 17.99 -38.88
N ALA A 383 66.69 18.13 -40.07
CA ALA A 383 67.52 19.28 -40.46
C ALA A 383 67.96 19.19 -41.95
N ASP A 384 68.08 20.38 -42.56
CA ASP A 384 68.50 20.77 -43.92
C ASP A 384 67.52 20.62 -45.10
#